data_AF-A0A8J6H2N5-F1
#
_entry.id   AF-A0A8J6H2N5-F1
#
_cell.length_a   1.000
_cell.length_b   1.000
_cell.length_c   1.000
_cell.angle_alpha   90.00
_cell.angle_beta   90.00
_cell.angle_gamma   90.00
#
_symmetry.space_group_name_H-M   'P 1'
#
loop_
_entity.id
_entity.type
_entity.pdbx_description
1 polymer ?
#
loop_
_entity_poly.entity_id
_entity_poly.type
_entity_poly.pdbx_seq_one_letter_code
_entity_poly.pdbx_strand_id
1 'polypeptide(L)'
;MELVTEHPILFLDDPTTGLDLSTTTDVISVLRRMSRRGQTIIFTIFRPPYSIFRLFDSLTLVASGKVVFHGPAQKALEYFKSAGYNYESHNNPADFFLNIVNGHHFSALLDTEEDGHESEEHKDLSERQHHVTEELANMYAQSSLYSEMRTELDPLLGEQNAGRSSALEEITWVTPFLHQLWWIICRSFKNLTDFPRMTIIKVI
;
A
#
# COMPACT_ATOMS: atom_id res chain seq x y z
N MET A 1 5.51 -2.66 18.50
CA MET A 1 4.34 -2.51 19.42
C MET A 1 3.08 -3.00 18.73
N GLU A 2 2.85 -2.67 17.47
CA GLU A 2 1.64 -3.04 16.73
C GLU A 2 1.44 -4.55 16.50
N LEU A 3 2.53 -5.32 16.35
CA LEU A 3 2.46 -6.79 16.29
C LEU A 3 2.31 -7.46 17.66
N VAL A 4 2.59 -6.74 18.75
CA VAL A 4 2.56 -7.30 20.11
C VAL A 4 1.14 -7.26 20.68
N THR A 5 0.35 -6.30 20.22
CA THR A 5 -1.08 -6.21 20.46
C THR A 5 -1.81 -6.98 19.36
N GLU A 6 -2.59 -7.99 19.74
CA GLU A 6 -3.38 -8.83 18.80
C GLU A 6 -4.56 -8.03 18.21
N HIS A 7 -4.26 -7.05 17.36
CA HIS A 7 -5.29 -6.27 16.68
C HIS A 7 -5.93 -7.10 15.56
N PRO A 8 -7.26 -7.04 15.37
CA PRO A 8 -7.92 -7.76 14.27
C PRO A 8 -7.54 -7.22 12.89
N ILE A 9 -7.12 -5.95 12.81
CA ILE A 9 -6.69 -5.28 11.58
C ILE A 9 -5.32 -4.63 11.83
N LEU A 10 -4.38 -4.86 10.92
CA LEU A 10 -3.03 -4.31 10.96
C LEU A 10 -2.77 -3.50 9.68
N PHE A 11 -2.36 -2.25 9.84
CA PHE A 11 -1.92 -1.38 8.76
C PHE A 11 -0.40 -1.21 8.83
N LEU A 12 0.30 -1.39 7.71
CA LEU A 12 1.75 -1.19 7.64
C LEU A 12 2.08 -0.26 6.47
N ASP A 13 2.86 0.77 6.75
CA ASP A 13 3.40 1.62 5.69
C ASP A 13 4.79 1.12 5.31
N ASP A 14 4.89 0.61 4.08
CA ASP A 14 6.11 0.14 3.42
C ASP A 14 7.05 -0.71 4.32
N PRO A 15 6.57 -1.87 4.82
CA PRO A 15 7.27 -2.66 5.83
C PRO A 15 8.58 -3.30 5.32
N THR A 16 8.89 -3.14 4.04
CA THR A 16 10.02 -3.80 3.36
C THR A 16 11.16 -2.84 3.02
N THR A 17 11.00 -1.54 3.26
CA THR A 17 12.02 -0.55 2.88
C THR A 17 13.28 -0.68 3.73
N GLY A 18 14.43 -0.67 3.04
CA GLY A 18 15.74 -0.82 3.66
C GLY A 18 16.11 -2.25 4.07
N LEU A 19 15.28 -3.24 3.73
CA LEU A 19 15.57 -4.65 3.98
C LEU A 19 16.19 -5.33 2.76
N ASP A 20 17.02 -6.34 2.99
CA ASP A 20 17.48 -7.23 1.94
C ASP A 20 16.39 -8.25 1.57
N LEU A 21 16.56 -8.92 0.43
CA LEU A 21 15.56 -9.85 -0.10
C LEU A 21 15.22 -10.99 0.87
N SER A 22 16.21 -11.50 1.63
CA SER A 22 15.99 -12.61 2.55
C SER A 22 15.13 -12.18 3.74
N THR A 23 15.51 -11.09 4.41
CA THR A 23 14.75 -10.53 5.53
C THR A 23 13.35 -10.09 5.09
N THR A 24 13.24 -9.51 3.89
CA THR A 24 11.94 -9.13 3.32
C THR A 24 11.02 -10.35 3.18
N THR A 25 11.55 -11.46 2.67
CA THR A 25 10.78 -12.70 2.49
C THR A 25 10.31 -13.25 3.85
N ASP A 26 11.15 -13.17 4.87
CA ASP A 26 10.80 -13.59 6.24
C ASP A 26 9.69 -12.71 6.83
N VAL A 27 9.80 -11.38 6.69
CA VAL A 27 8.77 -10.42 7.13
C VAL A 27 7.44 -10.72 6.47
N ILE A 28 7.39 -10.82 5.14
CA ILE A 28 6.14 -11.12 4.41
C ILE A 28 5.59 -12.50 4.81
N SER A 29 6.45 -13.48 5.07
CA SER A 29 6.03 -14.80 5.53
C SER A 29 5.41 -14.77 6.94
N VAL A 30 5.89 -13.90 7.84
CA VAL A 30 5.27 -13.65 9.14
C VAL A 30 3.89 -13.02 8.95
N LEU A 31 3.78 -11.97 8.15
CA LEU A 31 2.50 -11.32 7.86
C LEU A 31 1.50 -12.30 7.26
N ARG A 32 1.92 -13.15 6.31
CA ARG A 32 1.06 -14.18 5.73
C ARG A 32 0.57 -15.19 6.78
N ARG A 33 1.41 -15.59 7.73
CA ARG A 33 1.00 -16.49 8.82
C ARG A 33 0.00 -15.82 9.75
N MET A 34 0.17 -14.54 10.04
CA MET A 34 -0.77 -13.75 10.83
C MET A 34 -2.12 -13.62 10.12
N SER A 35 -2.09 -13.35 8.81
CA SER A 35 -3.31 -13.29 8.00
C SER A 35 -4.09 -14.61 8.01
N ARG A 36 -3.38 -15.73 7.88
CA ARG A 36 -3.99 -17.08 7.99
C ARG A 36 -4.57 -17.41 9.36
N ARG A 37 -4.23 -16.66 10.42
CA ARG A 37 -4.84 -16.79 11.75
C ARG A 37 -6.12 -15.96 11.90
N GLY A 38 -6.54 -15.24 10.86
CA GLY A 38 -7.76 -14.43 10.85
C GLY A 38 -7.51 -12.93 11.04
N GLN A 39 -6.27 -12.47 10.96
CA GLN A 39 -5.95 -11.04 11.02
C GLN A 39 -6.01 -10.40 9.63
N THR A 40 -6.70 -9.26 9.49
CA THR A 40 -6.68 -8.50 8.24
C THR A 40 -5.42 -7.64 8.20
N ILE A 41 -4.60 -7.79 7.17
CA ILE A 41 -3.35 -7.03 7.03
C ILE A 41 -3.40 -6.24 5.74
N ILE A 42 -3.22 -4.93 5.86
CA ILE A 42 -3.21 -3.98 4.74
C ILE A 42 -1.87 -3.28 4.78
N PHE A 43 -1.14 -3.28 3.66
CA PHE A 43 0.15 -2.61 3.59
C PHE A 43 0.43 -2.03 2.21
N THR A 44 1.26 -0.99 2.20
CA THR A 44 1.87 -0.43 0.99
C THR A 44 3.19 -1.15 0.72
N ILE A 45 3.56 -1.34 -0.55
CA ILE A 45 4.86 -1.92 -0.92
C ILE A 45 5.32 -1.35 -2.25
N PHE A 46 6.61 -1.00 -2.33
CA PHE A 46 7.22 -0.48 -3.54
C PHE A 46 8.00 -1.56 -4.29
N ARG A 47 7.60 -1.84 -5.55
CA ARG A 47 8.28 -2.78 -6.48
C ARG A 47 8.65 -4.14 -5.84
N PRO A 48 7.68 -4.93 -5.37
CA PRO A 48 7.96 -6.24 -4.81
C PRO A 48 8.52 -7.18 -5.87
N PRO A 49 9.52 -8.01 -5.55
CA PRO A 49 9.97 -9.07 -6.44
C PRO A 49 8.87 -10.12 -6.62
N TYR A 50 8.93 -10.85 -7.74
CA TYR A 50 7.92 -11.84 -8.09
C TYR A 50 7.65 -12.89 -6.99
N SER A 51 8.70 -13.33 -6.28
CA SER A 51 8.58 -14.28 -5.17
C SER A 51 7.66 -13.77 -4.05
N ILE A 52 7.69 -12.46 -3.79
CA ILE A 52 6.87 -11.79 -2.79
C ILE A 52 5.49 -11.50 -3.33
N PHE A 53 5.39 -10.99 -4.56
CA PHE A 53 4.11 -10.65 -5.20
C PHE A 53 3.14 -11.85 -5.22
N ARG A 54 3.64 -13.06 -5.46
CA ARG A 54 2.84 -14.30 -5.45
C ARG A 54 2.19 -14.64 -4.10
N LEU A 55 2.63 -14.01 -3.02
CA LEU A 55 2.10 -14.25 -1.68
C LEU A 55 0.87 -13.40 -1.38
N PHE A 56 0.56 -12.40 -2.21
CA PHE A 56 -0.56 -11.49 -2.00
C PHE A 56 -1.89 -12.14 -2.38
N ASP A 57 -2.87 -11.97 -1.50
CA ASP A 57 -4.24 -12.44 -1.73
C ASP A 57 -5.03 -11.42 -2.59
N SER A 58 -4.93 -10.14 -2.24
CA SER A 58 -5.56 -9.01 -2.94
C SER A 58 -4.52 -7.95 -3.31
N LEU A 59 -4.78 -7.22 -4.40
CA LEU A 59 -3.97 -6.12 -4.91
C LEU A 59 -4.86 -4.91 -5.14
N THR A 60 -4.43 -3.76 -4.63
CA THR A 60 -5.01 -2.46 -4.96
C THR A 60 -3.93 -1.63 -5.64
N LEU A 61 -4.22 -1.12 -6.84
CA LEU A 61 -3.36 -0.20 -7.56
C LEU A 61 -3.99 1.20 -7.50
N VAL A 62 -3.18 2.17 -7.07
CA VAL A 62 -3.59 3.57 -6.93
C VAL A 62 -2.65 4.44 -7.75
N ALA A 63 -3.22 5.33 -8.54
CA ALA A 63 -2.53 6.27 -9.40
C ALA A 63 -3.19 7.64 -9.27
N SER A 64 -2.41 8.70 -9.00
CA SER A 64 -2.92 10.07 -8.84
C SER A 64 -4.18 10.18 -7.96
N GLY A 65 -4.24 9.42 -6.87
CA GLY A 65 -5.38 9.39 -5.95
C GLY A 65 -6.61 8.59 -6.41
N LYS A 66 -6.57 7.96 -7.59
CA LYS A 66 -7.64 7.11 -8.13
C LYS A 66 -7.26 5.63 -8.07
N VAL A 67 -8.25 4.78 -7.81
CA VAL A 67 -8.08 3.32 -7.88
C VAL A 67 -8.22 2.90 -9.34
N VAL A 68 -7.14 2.31 -9.88
CA VAL A 68 -7.10 1.81 -11.26
C VAL A 68 -7.34 0.30 -11.34
N PHE A 69 -7.19 -0.40 -10.21
CA PHE A 69 -7.50 -1.81 -10.07
C PHE A 69 -7.66 -2.15 -8.60
N HIS A 70 -8.66 -2.98 -8.28
CA HIS A 70 -8.73 -3.66 -7.00
C HIS A 70 -9.33 -5.06 -7.21
N GLY A 71 -8.74 -6.04 -6.54
CA GLY A 71 -9.23 -7.42 -6.59
C GLY A 71 -8.13 -8.44 -6.32
N PRO A 72 -8.38 -9.74 -6.58
CA PRO A 72 -7.39 -10.78 -6.36
C PRO A 72 -6.10 -10.50 -7.13
N ALA A 73 -4.95 -10.58 -6.45
CA ALA A 73 -3.65 -10.24 -7.06
C ALA A 73 -3.36 -11.08 -8.32
N GLN A 74 -3.84 -12.33 -8.33
CA GLN A 74 -3.63 -13.25 -9.45
C GLN A 74 -4.50 -12.95 -10.67
N LYS A 75 -5.63 -12.24 -10.50
CA LYS A 75 -6.50 -11.80 -11.62
C LYS A 75 -6.01 -10.49 -12.26
N ALA A 76 -5.14 -9.74 -11.59
CA ALA A 76 -4.64 -8.45 -12.09
C ALA A 76 -4.00 -8.56 -13.47
N LEU A 77 -3.20 -9.62 -13.70
CA LEU A 77 -2.52 -9.81 -14.98
C LEU A 77 -3.51 -10.07 -16.13
N GLU A 78 -4.53 -10.89 -15.89
CA GLU A 78 -5.58 -11.18 -16.86
C GLU A 78 -6.39 -9.94 -17.20
N TYR A 79 -6.72 -9.13 -16.18
CA TYR A 79 -7.42 -7.86 -16.36
C TYR A 79 -6.67 -6.92 -17.31
N PHE A 80 -5.38 -6.65 -17.06
CA PHE A 80 -4.62 -5.76 -17.94
C PHE A 80 -4.38 -6.35 -19.34
N LYS A 81 -4.22 -7.68 -19.46
CA LYS A 81 -4.17 -8.33 -20.79
C LYS A 81 -5.48 -8.16 -21.56
N SER A 82 -6.62 -8.30 -20.89
CA SER A 82 -7.94 -8.12 -21.53
C SER A 82 -8.20 -6.67 -21.97
N ALA A 83 -7.57 -5.70 -21.29
CA ALA A 83 -7.59 -4.29 -21.66
C ALA A 83 -6.62 -3.93 -22.81
N GLY A 84 -5.87 -4.90 -23.34
CA GLY A 84 -4.99 -4.71 -24.50
C GLY A 84 -3.51 -4.45 -24.16
N TYR A 85 -3.11 -4.56 -22.89
CA TYR A 85 -1.70 -4.44 -22.51
C TYR A 85 -0.94 -5.75 -22.72
N ASN A 86 0.13 -5.70 -23.52
CA ASN A 86 0.99 -6.85 -23.79
C ASN A 86 1.93 -7.09 -22.61
N TYR A 87 1.85 -8.28 -22.03
CA TYR A 87 2.74 -8.73 -20.98
C TYR A 87 3.74 -9.77 -21.49
N GLU A 88 5.02 -9.49 -21.29
CA GLU A 88 6.10 -10.42 -21.60
C GLU A 88 6.34 -11.35 -20.40
N SER A 89 6.32 -12.66 -20.64
CA SER A 89 6.28 -13.68 -19.57
C SER A 89 7.51 -13.70 -18.64
N HIS A 90 8.62 -13.08 -19.03
CA HIS A 90 9.82 -12.94 -18.20
C HIS A 90 9.84 -11.72 -17.27
N ASN A 91 8.88 -10.80 -17.40
CA ASN A 91 8.85 -9.58 -16.60
C ASN A 91 8.12 -9.80 -15.28
N ASN A 92 8.54 -9.11 -14.24
CA ASN A 92 7.83 -9.11 -12.97
C ASN A 92 6.45 -8.42 -13.13
N PRO A 93 5.32 -9.09 -12.79
CA PRO A 93 4.00 -8.48 -12.88
C PRO A 93 3.87 -7.16 -12.11
N ALA A 94 4.52 -7.06 -10.94
CA ALA A 94 4.46 -5.85 -10.14
C ALA A 94 5.09 -4.64 -10.85
N ASP A 95 6.23 -4.85 -11.52
CA ASP A 95 6.89 -3.82 -12.31
C ASP A 95 6.09 -3.49 -13.56
N PHE A 96 5.47 -4.48 -14.20
CA PHE A 96 4.56 -4.29 -15.33
C PHE A 96 3.36 -3.39 -14.96
N PHE A 97 2.70 -3.64 -13.84
CA PHE A 97 1.59 -2.80 -13.38
C PHE A 97 2.04 -1.36 -13.09
N LEU A 98 3.21 -1.19 -12.46
CA LEU A 98 3.76 0.13 -12.18
C LEU A 98 4.10 0.89 -13.46
N ASN A 99 4.62 0.20 -14.47
CA ASN A 99 4.92 0.80 -15.79
C ASN A 99 3.65 1.25 -16.52
N ILE A 100 2.56 0.50 -16.42
CA ILE A 100 1.26 0.91 -16.97
C ILE A 100 0.76 2.18 -16.27
N VAL A 101 0.79 2.18 -14.93
CA VAL A 101 0.33 3.29 -14.10
C VAL A 101 1.16 4.57 -14.33
N ASN A 102 2.46 4.42 -14.55
CA ASN A 102 3.36 5.54 -14.82
C ASN A 102 3.36 5.97 -16.29
N GLY A 103 2.59 5.30 -17.17
CA GLY A 103 2.50 5.66 -18.59
C GLY A 103 3.72 5.28 -19.44
N HIS A 104 4.66 4.48 -18.91
CA HIS A 104 5.90 4.12 -19.62
C HIS A 104 5.68 3.29 -20.89
N HIS A 105 4.55 2.58 -21.01
CA HIS A 105 4.28 1.75 -22.20
C HIS A 105 3.74 2.53 -23.42
N PHE A 106 3.35 3.81 -23.26
CA PHE A 106 2.94 4.63 -24.41
C PHE A 106 4.15 5.18 -25.19
N SER A 107 5.33 5.28 -24.56
CA SER A 107 6.55 5.75 -25.27
C SER A 107 7.20 4.66 -26.13
N ALA A 108 7.20 3.40 -25.67
CA ALA A 108 7.85 2.32 -26.43
C ALA A 108 7.17 1.95 -27.76
N LEU A 109 5.92 2.40 -28.00
CA LEU A 109 5.24 2.29 -29.30
C LEU A 109 5.42 3.55 -30.18
N LEU A 110 6.01 4.63 -29.66
CA LEU A 110 6.19 5.91 -30.35
C LEU A 110 7.66 6.34 -30.49
N ASP A 111 8.63 5.55 -30.07
CA ASP A 111 10.05 5.85 -30.30
C ASP A 111 10.44 5.55 -31.75
N THR A 112 10.07 6.45 -32.66
CA THR A 112 10.85 6.75 -33.86
C THR A 112 11.38 8.17 -33.69
N GLU A 113 12.64 8.22 -33.26
CA GLU A 113 13.62 9.32 -33.42
C GLU A 113 13.47 10.64 -32.64
N GLU A 114 14.67 11.16 -32.31
CA GLU A 114 15.08 12.52 -31.92
C GLU A 114 14.98 12.85 -30.42
N ASP A 115 16.11 12.87 -29.71
CA ASP A 115 17.17 13.90 -29.64
C ASP A 115 16.78 15.13 -28.81
N GLY A 116 17.70 15.54 -27.94
CA GLY A 116 17.41 16.07 -26.61
C GLY A 116 16.89 17.52 -26.51
N HIS A 117 16.02 17.76 -25.52
CA HIS A 117 15.81 19.07 -24.89
C HIS A 117 15.13 18.94 -23.50
N GLU A 118 15.93 18.81 -22.44
CA GLU A 118 15.48 18.80 -21.05
C GLU A 118 15.17 20.23 -20.56
N SER A 119 13.94 20.74 -20.73
CA SER A 119 13.38 21.82 -19.89
C SER A 119 11.87 22.06 -20.03
N GLU A 120 11.20 21.61 -21.11
CA GLU A 120 9.74 21.80 -21.29
C GLU A 120 8.87 20.53 -21.08
N GLU A 121 9.50 19.36 -20.88
CA GLU A 121 8.80 18.06 -20.82
C GLU A 121 7.95 17.83 -19.56
N HIS A 122 8.23 18.52 -18.45
CA HIS A 122 7.61 18.21 -17.16
C HIS A 122 6.11 18.51 -17.08
N LYS A 123 5.61 19.49 -17.86
CA LYS A 123 4.19 19.87 -17.83
C LYS A 123 3.35 18.93 -18.70
N ASP A 124 3.88 18.56 -19.86
CA ASP A 124 3.24 17.64 -20.81
C ASP A 124 3.21 16.18 -20.28
N LEU A 125 4.27 15.76 -19.58
CA LEU A 125 4.33 14.45 -18.91
C LEU A 125 3.27 14.31 -17.81
N SER A 126 3.06 15.34 -16.99
CA SER A 126 2.04 15.33 -15.95
C SER A 126 0.64 15.23 -16.57
N GLU A 127 0.34 16.06 -17.58
CA GLU A 127 -0.97 16.04 -18.24
C GLU A 127 -1.27 14.69 -18.91
N ARG A 128 -0.28 14.10 -19.58
CA ARG A 128 -0.40 12.77 -20.20
C ARG A 128 -0.59 11.66 -19.17
N GLN A 129 0.14 11.70 -18.05
CA GLN A 129 -0.01 10.74 -16.96
C GLN A 129 -1.39 10.83 -16.29
N HIS A 130 -1.92 12.05 -16.13
CA HIS A 130 -3.27 12.24 -15.60
C HIS A 130 -4.31 11.64 -16.55
N HIS A 131 -4.23 11.91 -17.86
CA HIS A 131 -5.15 11.33 -18.85
C HIS A 131 -5.15 9.80 -18.82
N VAL A 132 -3.98 9.16 -18.85
CA VAL A 132 -3.86 7.69 -18.76
C VAL A 132 -4.47 7.17 -17.46
N THR A 133 -4.24 7.88 -16.35
CA THR A 133 -4.81 7.52 -15.04
C THR A 133 -6.34 7.61 -15.04
N GLU A 134 -6.92 8.64 -15.66
CA GLU A 134 -8.37 8.77 -15.78
C GLU A 134 -8.97 7.65 -16.63
N GLU A 135 -8.34 7.33 -17.75
CA GLU A 135 -8.77 6.24 -18.63
C GLU A 135 -8.75 4.88 -17.91
N LEU A 136 -7.64 4.57 -17.23
CA LEU A 136 -7.50 3.35 -16.43
C LEU A 136 -8.55 3.26 -15.31
N ALA A 137 -8.81 4.37 -14.61
CA ALA A 137 -9.82 4.42 -13.57
C ALA A 137 -11.24 4.21 -14.13
N ASN A 138 -11.54 4.79 -15.29
CA ASN A 138 -12.82 4.61 -15.97
C ASN A 138 -13.01 3.16 -16.46
N MET A 139 -11.96 2.55 -17.02
CA MET A 139 -11.98 1.14 -17.41
C MET A 139 -12.28 0.24 -16.20
N TYR A 140 -11.65 0.51 -15.06
CA TYR A 140 -11.90 -0.26 -13.85
C TYR A 140 -13.33 -0.07 -13.35
N ALA A 141 -13.86 1.15 -13.33
CA ALA A 141 -15.24 1.43 -12.93
C ALA A 141 -16.29 0.74 -13.81
N GLN A 142 -15.96 0.46 -15.08
CA GLN A 142 -16.82 -0.27 -16.02
C GLN A 142 -16.60 -1.78 -15.99
N SER A 143 -15.59 -2.27 -15.28
CA SER A 143 -15.24 -3.69 -15.24
C SER A 143 -16.20 -4.51 -14.37
N SER A 144 -16.29 -5.81 -14.66
CA SER A 144 -17.07 -6.75 -13.82
C SER A 144 -16.53 -6.83 -12.39
N LEU A 145 -15.21 -6.74 -12.22
CA LEU A 145 -14.55 -6.77 -10.91
C LEU A 145 -15.04 -5.66 -9.99
N TYR A 146 -15.21 -4.45 -10.53
CA TYR A 146 -15.73 -3.32 -9.77
C TYR A 146 -17.19 -3.53 -9.37
N SER A 147 -18.02 -4.02 -10.29
CA SER A 147 -19.43 -4.33 -10.00
C SER A 147 -19.59 -5.44 -8.95
N GLU A 148 -18.78 -6.50 -9.04
CA GLU A 148 -18.75 -7.60 -8.06
C GLU A 148 -18.40 -7.06 -6.66
N MET A 149 -17.32 -6.28 -6.56
CA MET A 149 -16.89 -5.67 -5.30
C MET A 149 -17.94 -4.70 -4.73
N ARG A 150 -18.59 -3.89 -5.56
CA ARG A 150 -19.68 -2.99 -5.14
C ARG A 150 -20.88 -3.76 -4.61
N THR A 151 -21.25 -4.85 -5.28
CA THR A 151 -22.38 -5.70 -4.85
C THR A 151 -22.16 -6.31 -3.46
N GLU A 152 -20.91 -6.66 -3.14
CA GLU A 152 -20.53 -7.16 -1.81
C GLU A 152 -20.47 -6.03 -0.76
N LEU A 153 -20.01 -4.84 -1.15
CA LEU A 153 -19.78 -3.72 -0.25
C LEU A 153 -21.04 -2.92 0.10
N ASP A 154 -21.95 -2.72 -0.86
CA ASP A 154 -23.13 -1.87 -0.71
C ASP A 154 -24.06 -2.30 0.47
N PRO A 155 -24.32 -3.61 0.70
CA PRO A 155 -25.07 -4.06 1.87
C PRO A 155 -24.37 -3.71 3.20
N LEU A 156 -23.05 -3.88 3.26
CA LEU A 156 -22.25 -3.61 4.47
C LEU A 156 -22.21 -2.12 4.82
N LEU A 157 -22.19 -1.26 3.80
CA LEU A 157 -22.30 0.19 3.97
C LEU A 157 -23.70 0.62 4.41
N GLY A 158 -24.75 -0.03 3.89
CA GLY A 158 -26.13 0.20 4.31
C GLY A 158 -26.36 -0.12 5.78
N GLU A 159 -25.85 -1.25 6.27
CA GLU A 159 -25.91 -1.64 7.69
C GLU A 159 -25.14 -0.68 8.60
N GLN A 160 -23.93 -0.27 8.19
CA GLN A 160 -23.14 0.70 8.97
C GLN A 160 -23.84 2.05 9.08
N ASN A 161 -24.41 2.57 8.00
CA ASN A 161 -25.07 3.88 8.02
C ASN A 161 -26.34 3.89 8.90
N ALA A 162 -27.02 2.75 9.06
CA ALA A 162 -28.13 2.61 10.00
C ALA A 162 -27.67 2.56 11.48
N GLY A 163 -26.48 2.02 11.75
CA GLY A 163 -25.91 1.91 13.11
C GLY A 163 -25.05 3.10 13.57
N ARG A 164 -24.51 3.91 12.65
CA ARG A 164 -23.51 4.95 12.97
C ARG A 164 -24.07 6.25 13.56
N SER A 165 -25.39 6.43 13.59
CA SER A 165 -26.00 7.65 14.15
C SER A 165 -25.96 7.72 15.69
N SER A 166 -25.60 6.64 16.39
CA SER A 166 -25.69 6.57 17.86
C SER A 166 -24.41 6.19 18.61
N ALA A 167 -23.28 5.96 17.93
CA ALA A 167 -22.02 5.63 18.60
C ALA A 167 -20.95 6.70 18.30
N LEU A 168 -20.98 7.78 19.09
CA LEU A 168 -19.77 8.53 19.38
C LEU A 168 -18.82 7.55 20.09
N GLU A 169 -17.87 6.95 19.38
CA GLU A 169 -16.86 6.08 19.98
C GLU A 169 -16.10 6.88 21.04
N GLU A 170 -16.45 6.68 22.31
CA GLU A 170 -15.61 7.09 23.41
C GLU A 170 -14.26 6.38 23.25
N ILE A 171 -13.19 7.18 23.19
CA ILE A 171 -11.82 6.67 23.09
C ILE A 171 -11.53 5.87 24.38
N THR A 172 -11.71 4.56 24.31
CA THR A 172 -11.43 3.65 25.40
C THR A 172 -9.96 3.25 25.34
N TRP A 173 -9.15 3.89 26.19
CA TRP A 173 -7.74 3.53 26.33
C TRP A 173 -7.59 2.15 26.98
N VAL A 174 -6.72 1.31 26.42
CA VAL A 174 -6.44 -0.05 26.95
C VAL A 174 -5.91 -0.03 28.39
N THR A 175 -5.25 1.06 28.81
CA THR A 175 -4.65 1.20 30.14
C THR A 175 -4.96 2.55 30.77
N PRO A 176 -5.09 2.65 32.11
CA PRO A 176 -5.31 3.91 32.81
C PRO A 176 -4.17 4.93 32.61
N PHE A 177 -4.50 6.22 32.70
CA PHE A 177 -3.54 7.33 32.52
C PHE A 177 -2.29 7.22 33.41
N LEU A 178 -2.45 6.93 34.72
CA LEU A 178 -1.31 6.83 35.64
C LEU A 178 -0.36 5.68 35.27
N HIS A 179 -0.89 4.61 34.69
CA HIS A 179 -0.07 3.49 34.22
C HIS A 179 0.75 3.88 32.99
N GLN A 180 0.13 4.58 32.03
CA GLN A 180 0.82 5.13 30.87
C GLN A 180 1.92 6.13 31.28
N LEU A 181 1.59 7.05 32.19
CA LEU A 181 2.51 8.07 32.69
C LEU A 181 3.73 7.44 33.38
N TRP A 182 3.51 6.44 34.23
CA TRP A 182 4.60 5.72 34.89
C TRP A 182 5.56 5.07 33.88
N TRP A 183 5.04 4.37 32.87
CA TRP A 183 5.87 3.76 31.83
C TRP A 183 6.66 4.78 30.99
N ILE A 184 6.05 5.92 30.67
CA ILE A 184 6.72 7.00 29.94
C ILE A 184 7.87 7.58 30.79
N ILE A 185 7.63 7.84 32.08
CA ILE A 185 8.67 8.34 32.99
C ILE A 185 9.80 7.33 33.13
N CYS A 186 9.50 6.07 33.40
CA CYS A 186 10.52 5.02 33.54
C CYS A 186 11.33 4.83 32.25
N ARG A 187 10.69 4.83 31.08
CA ARG A 187 11.38 4.72 29.79
C ARG A 187 12.25 5.94 29.51
N SER A 188 11.76 7.14 29.80
CA SER A 188 12.52 8.39 29.65
C SER A 188 13.77 8.40 30.54
N PHE A 189 13.62 7.98 31.80
CA PHE A 189 14.75 7.90 32.73
C PHE A 189 15.79 6.86 32.30
N LYS A 190 15.36 5.66 31.87
CA LYS A 190 16.27 4.63 31.31
C LYS A 190 17.02 5.14 30.08
N ASN A 191 16.32 5.79 29.15
CA ASN A 191 16.97 6.40 27.98
C ASN A 191 17.98 7.48 28.41
N LEU A 192 17.72 8.26 29.47
CA LEU A 192 18.65 9.28 29.94
C LEU A 192 19.90 8.69 30.61
N THR A 193 19.76 7.58 31.35
CA THR A 193 20.88 6.91 32.00
C THR A 193 21.78 6.14 31.03
N ASP A 194 21.21 5.61 29.95
CA ASP A 194 21.94 4.78 28.97
C ASP A 194 22.69 5.62 27.91
N PHE A 195 22.43 6.94 27.82
CA PHE A 195 23.13 7.88 26.90
C PHE A 195 23.88 9.00 27.64
N PRO A 196 25.00 8.70 28.33
CA PRO A 196 25.71 9.66 29.18
C PRO A 196 26.32 10.86 28.42
N ARG A 197 26.58 10.73 27.10
CA ARG A 197 27.17 11.81 26.28
C ARG A 197 26.26 13.03 26.09
N MET A 198 24.94 12.85 26.12
CA MET A 198 23.98 13.96 26.01
C MET A 198 23.66 14.60 27.37
N THR A 199 23.76 13.82 28.45
CA THR A 199 23.48 14.29 29.81
C THR A 199 24.56 15.23 30.33
N ILE A 200 25.83 15.00 29.94
CA ILE A 200 26.96 15.86 30.35
C ILE A 200 26.88 17.27 29.73
N ILE A 201 26.37 17.41 28.51
CA ILE A 201 26.25 18.70 27.80
C ILE A 201 25.16 19.60 28.41
N LYS A 202 24.20 19.04 29.16
CA LYS A 202 23.15 19.81 29.86
C LYS A 202 23.51 20.21 31.31
N VAL A 203 24.64 19.74 31.83
CA VAL A 203 25.07 19.95 33.23
C VAL A 203 26.28 20.90 33.33
N ILE A 204 26.81 21.36 32.19
CA ILE A 204 27.80 22.44 32.08
C ILE A 204 27.09 23.69 31.55
#